data_AF-A0A844U4S4-F1
#
_entry.id   AF-A0A844U4S4-F1
#
_cell.length_a   1.000
_cell.length_b   1.000
_cell.length_c   1.000
_cell.angle_alpha   90.00
_cell.angle_beta   90.00
_cell.angle_gamma   90.00
#
_symmetry.space_group_name_H-M   'P 1'
#
loop_
_entity.id
_entity.type
_entity.pdbx_description
1 polymer ?
#
loop_
_entity_poly.entity_id
_entity_poly.type
_entity_poly.pdbx_seq_one_letter_code
_entity_poly.pdbx_strand_id
1 'polypeptide(L)'
;MDKLIIEIYINCSDINKVEYLVSEVNLRRNVDFDLLIELNSDRDSVKKQIFPDGFLYFTIVLAYYKETDYSLDDIYNSTLLLEKYWSNNICAIACCDFEDKLPEKGGYKSEAIYNLMTMNN
;
A
#
# COMPACT_ATOMS: atom_id res chain seq x y z
N MET A 1 -23.88 -2.25 -6.35
CA MET A 1 -23.21 -1.79 -5.14
C MET A 1 -21.81 -1.45 -5.57
N ASP A 2 -21.40 -0.21 -5.36
CA ASP A 2 -20.04 0.20 -5.65
C ASP A 2 -19.16 -0.40 -4.55
N LYS A 3 -18.22 -1.24 -4.98
CA LYS A 3 -17.27 -1.92 -4.10
C LYS A 3 -16.02 -1.05 -4.04
N LEU A 4 -15.68 -0.57 -2.85
CA LEU A 4 -14.40 0.08 -2.63
C LEU A 4 -13.30 -0.98 -2.60
N ILE A 5 -12.28 -0.74 -3.41
CA ILE A 5 -11.04 -1.50 -3.44
C ILE A 5 -9.91 -0.51 -3.22
N ILE A 6 -9.10 -0.74 -2.19
CA ILE A 6 -7.86 0.01 -1.97
C ILE A 6 -6.73 -1.00 -2.05
N GLU A 7 -5.79 -0.75 -2.94
CA GLU A 7 -4.59 -1.58 -3.08
C GLU A 7 -3.38 -0.78 -2.63
N ILE A 8 -2.53 -1.41 -1.82
CA ILE A 8 -1.21 -0.90 -1.48
C ILE A 8 -0.19 -1.90 -2.03
N TYR A 9 0.57 -1.44 -3.01
CA TYR A 9 1.66 -2.19 -3.63
C TYR A 9 2.93 -1.99 -2.81
N ILE A 10 3.58 -3.06 -2.40
CA ILE A 10 4.66 -3.06 -1.41
C ILE A 10 5.89 -3.76 -1.98
N ASN A 11 6.99 -3.03 -2.12
CA ASN A 11 8.29 -3.60 -2.52
C ASN A 11 8.99 -4.19 -1.28
N CYS A 12 8.50 -5.34 -0.81
CA CYS A 12 9.12 -6.15 0.24
C CYS A 12 9.13 -7.61 -0.17
N SER A 13 10.23 -8.33 0.09
CA SER A 13 10.33 -9.77 -0.23
C SER A 13 9.81 -10.69 0.87
N ASP A 14 9.58 -10.15 2.07
CA ASP A 14 9.15 -10.92 3.24
C ASP A 14 7.71 -10.57 3.60
N ILE A 15 6.77 -11.45 3.25
CA ILE A 15 5.35 -11.26 3.53
C ILE A 15 5.05 -11.27 5.02
N ASN A 16 5.77 -12.05 5.83
CA ASN A 16 5.56 -12.10 7.28
C ASN A 16 5.93 -10.75 7.92
N LYS A 17 6.96 -10.07 7.39
CA LYS A 17 7.31 -8.71 7.82
C LYS A 17 6.18 -7.74 7.51
N VAL A 18 5.56 -7.84 6.33
CA VAL A 18 4.42 -7.00 5.96
C VAL A 18 3.23 -7.25 6.89
N GLU A 19 2.85 -8.51 7.11
CA GLU A 19 1.77 -8.91 8.02
C GLU A 19 2.04 -8.45 9.46
N TYR A 20 3.27 -8.61 9.94
CA TYR A 20 3.67 -8.11 11.26
C TYR A 20 3.47 -6.60 11.37
N LEU A 21 3.93 -5.82 10.40
CA LEU A 21 3.76 -4.36 10.43
C LEU A 21 2.29 -3.93 10.38
N VAL A 22 1.44 -4.66 9.67
CA VAL A 22 -0.02 -4.45 9.70
C VAL A 22 -0.60 -4.76 11.08
N SER A 23 -0.15 -5.84 11.73
CA SER A 23 -0.64 -6.21 13.06
C SER A 23 -0.30 -5.16 14.13
N GLU A 24 0.74 -4.35 13.89
CA GLU A 24 1.21 -3.29 14.79
C GLU A 24 0.47 -1.96 14.60
N VAL A 25 -0.43 -1.83 13.62
CA VAL A 25 -1.22 -0.61 13.42
C VAL A 25 -2.64 -0.76 13.95
N ASN A 26 -3.12 0.27 14.65
CA ASN A 26 -4.48 0.33 15.18
C ASN A 26 -5.44 0.83 14.10
N LEU A 27 -5.82 -0.05 13.17
CA LEU A 27 -6.81 0.24 12.14
C LEU A 27 -8.19 0.49 12.77
N ARG A 28 -8.87 1.54 12.31
CA ARG A 28 -10.26 1.81 12.68
C ARG A 28 -11.20 0.88 11.93
N ARG A 29 -12.17 0.32 12.64
CA ARG A 29 -13.12 -0.68 12.13
C ARG A 29 -14.57 -0.27 12.40
N ASN A 30 -14.90 0.98 12.06
CA ASN A 30 -16.29 1.47 12.22
C ASN A 30 -17.25 0.84 11.21
N VAL A 31 -16.71 0.28 10.12
CA VAL A 31 -17.42 -0.57 9.16
C VAL A 31 -16.56 -1.80 8.93
N ASP A 32 -17.19 -2.95 8.74
CA ASP A 32 -16.51 -4.20 8.41
C ASP A 32 -15.82 -4.10 7.05
N PHE A 33 -14.59 -4.60 7.00
CA PHE A 33 -13.78 -4.69 5.80
C PHE A 33 -12.96 -5.98 5.82
N ASP A 34 -12.65 -6.47 4.64
CA ASP A 34 -11.70 -7.57 4.47
C ASP A 34 -10.34 -7.02 4.11
N LEU A 35 -9.30 -7.52 4.78
CA LEU A 35 -7.91 -7.22 4.48
C LEU A 35 -7.22 -8.47 3.98
N LEU A 36 -6.63 -8.40 2.80
CA LEU A 36 -5.86 -9.47 2.18
C LEU A 36 -4.42 -8.99 1.95
N ILE A 37 -3.44 -9.81 2.30
CA ILE A 37 -2.03 -9.58 2.00
C ILE A 37 -1.54 -10.77 1.21
N GLU A 38 -1.07 -10.55 0.00
CA GLU A 38 -0.65 -11.62 -0.89
C GLU A 38 0.52 -11.24 -1.79
N LEU A 39 1.15 -12.25 -2.39
CA LEU A 39 2.14 -12.01 -3.43
C LEU A 39 1.43 -11.51 -4.68
N ASN A 40 1.89 -10.38 -5.20
CA ASN A 40 1.42 -9.84 -6.47
C ASN A 40 1.68 -10.86 -7.59
N SER A 41 0.64 -11.23 -8.34
CA SER A 41 0.75 -12.12 -9.50
C SER A 41 1.56 -11.49 -10.62
N ASP A 42 1.51 -10.17 -10.74
CA ASP A 42 2.17 -9.41 -11.79
C ASP A 42 3.61 -9.02 -11.43
N ARG A 43 4.11 -9.39 -10.25
CA ARG A 43 5.46 -8.98 -9.80
C ARG A 43 6.54 -9.24 -10.86
N ASP A 44 7.38 -8.23 -11.09
CA ASP A 44 8.46 -8.29 -12.06
C ASP A 44 9.65 -7.47 -11.56
N SER A 45 10.79 -8.13 -11.37
CA SER A 45 11.98 -7.54 -10.75
C SER A 45 12.65 -6.45 -11.61
N VAL A 46 12.42 -6.47 -12.92
CA VAL A 46 12.93 -5.47 -13.86
C VAL A 46 11.93 -4.33 -13.99
N LYS A 47 10.65 -4.63 -14.24
CA LYS A 47 9.64 -3.59 -14.46
C LYS A 47 9.37 -2.75 -13.21
N LYS A 48 9.56 -3.30 -12.01
CA LYS A 48 9.40 -2.52 -10.77
C LYS A 48 10.34 -1.31 -10.65
N GLN A 49 11.43 -1.30 -11.40
CA GLN A 49 12.39 -0.18 -11.43
C GLN A 49 11.92 1.00 -12.29
N ILE A 50 10.88 0.81 -13.12
CA ILE A 50 10.38 1.87 -14.00
C ILE A 50 9.62 2.89 -13.15
N PHE A 51 10.05 4.15 -13.16
CA PHE A 51 9.34 5.22 -12.47
C PHE A 51 8.41 5.97 -13.45
N PRO A 52 7.18 6.35 -13.04
CA PRO A 52 6.56 6.12 -11.73
C PRO A 52 5.71 4.85 -11.64
N ASP A 53 5.39 4.20 -12.77
CA ASP A 53 4.35 3.17 -12.85
C ASP A 53 4.82 1.75 -12.51
N GLY A 54 6.11 1.57 -12.22
CA GLY A 54 6.71 0.28 -11.87
C GLY A 54 6.14 -0.31 -10.58
N PHE A 55 5.50 0.50 -9.74
CA PHE A 55 4.88 0.03 -8.49
C PHE A 55 3.86 -1.10 -8.69
N LEU A 56 3.19 -1.13 -9.85
CA LEU A 56 2.27 -2.21 -10.23
C LEU A 56 2.94 -3.59 -10.25
N TYR A 57 4.28 -3.63 -10.36
CA TYR A 57 5.09 -4.84 -10.40
C TYR A 57 5.79 -5.13 -9.06
N PHE A 58 5.43 -4.44 -7.97
CA PHE A 58 5.95 -4.71 -6.63
C PHE A 58 5.55 -6.11 -6.15
N THR A 59 6.34 -6.66 -5.23
CA THR A 59 6.27 -8.09 -4.84
C THR A 59 4.96 -8.45 -4.14
N ILE A 60 4.45 -7.57 -3.29
CA ILE A 60 3.31 -7.83 -2.41
C ILE A 60 2.21 -6.80 -2.70
N VAL A 61 0.96 -7.25 -2.68
CA VAL A 61 -0.23 -6.38 -2.64
C VAL A 61 -0.93 -6.59 -1.31
N LEU A 62 -1.24 -5.49 -0.62
CA LEU A 62 -2.23 -5.46 0.44
C LEU A 62 -3.51 -4.87 -0.17
N ALA A 63 -4.59 -5.64 -0.15
CA ALA A 63 -5.89 -5.23 -0.64
C ALA A 63 -6.89 -5.10 0.50
N TYR A 64 -7.65 -4.01 0.47
CA TYR A 64 -8.74 -3.71 1.38
C TYR A 64 -10.04 -3.69 0.59
N TYR A 65 -11.05 -4.44 1.03
CA TYR A 65 -12.34 -4.56 0.37
C TYR A 65 -13.48 -4.12 1.28
N LYS A 66 -14.39 -3.32 0.72
CA LYS A 66 -15.59 -2.87 1.42
C LYS A 66 -16.74 -2.69 0.44
N GLU A 67 -17.93 -3.09 0.85
CA GLU A 67 -19.16 -3.05 0.06
C GLU A 67 -19.89 -1.69 0.17
N THR A 68 -19.13 -0.59 0.32
CA THR A 68 -19.62 0.79 0.42
C THR A 68 -18.58 1.76 -0.12
N ASP A 69 -18.96 3.04 -0.28
CA ASP A 69 -18.02 4.14 -0.54
C ASP A 69 -16.93 4.28 0.54
N TYR A 70 -15.83 4.95 0.16
CA TYR A 70 -14.78 5.31 1.10
C TYR A 70 -15.25 6.35 2.12
N SER A 71 -14.66 6.27 3.30
CA SER A 71 -14.92 7.10 4.47
C SER A 71 -13.63 7.73 4.98
N LEU A 72 -13.75 8.58 6.01
CA LEU A 72 -12.57 9.16 6.67
C LEU A 72 -11.70 8.10 7.35
N ASP A 73 -12.28 6.97 7.77
CA ASP A 73 -11.51 5.88 8.36
C ASP A 73 -10.69 5.13 7.32
N ASP A 74 -11.17 5.04 6.09
CA ASP A 74 -10.42 4.44 4.98
C ASP A 74 -9.18 5.27 4.66
N ILE A 75 -9.32 6.60 4.59
CA ILE A 75 -8.19 7.53 4.44
C ILE A 75 -7.21 7.41 5.61
N TYR A 76 -7.72 7.37 6.84
CA TYR A 76 -6.91 7.23 8.05
C TYR A 76 -6.13 5.91 8.07
N ASN A 77 -6.79 4.79 7.78
CA ASN A 77 -6.20 3.46 7.76
C ASN A 77 -5.11 3.35 6.69
N SER A 78 -5.38 3.82 5.45
CA SER A 78 -4.39 3.87 4.38
C SER A 78 -3.19 4.75 4.74
N THR A 79 -3.43 5.91 5.37
CA THR A 79 -2.37 6.81 5.86
C THR A 79 -1.48 6.09 6.86
N LEU A 80 -2.06 5.47 7.89
CA LEU A 80 -1.30 4.74 8.91
C LEU A 80 -0.46 3.60 8.32
N LEU A 81 -1.02 2.84 7.37
CA LEU A 81 -0.30 1.75 6.72
C LEU A 81 0.89 2.27 5.93
N LEU A 82 0.69 3.30 5.10
CA LEU A 82 1.77 3.91 4.32
C LEU A 82 2.88 4.46 5.22
N GLU A 83 2.54 5.24 6.24
CA GLU A 83 3.52 5.77 7.19
C GLU A 83 4.26 4.66 7.95
N LYS A 84 3.56 3.58 8.33
CA LYS A 84 4.19 2.41 8.96
C LYS A 84 5.20 1.75 8.03
N TYR A 85 4.91 1.59 6.75
CA TYR A 85 5.87 1.03 5.80
C TYR A 85 7.04 1.98 5.55
N TRP A 86 6.78 3.25 5.28
CA TRP A 86 7.82 4.23 4.97
C TRP A 86 8.77 4.46 6.15
N SER A 87 8.27 4.53 7.38
CA SER A 87 9.10 4.62 8.60
C SER A 87 9.97 3.38 8.85
N ASN A 88 9.63 2.24 8.22
CA ASN A 88 10.42 1.02 8.23
C ASN A 88 11.28 0.86 6.97
N ASN A 89 11.48 1.95 6.22
CA ASN A 89 12.19 2.02 4.95
C ASN A 89 11.60 1.10 3.86
N ILE A 90 10.32 0.76 3.91
CA ILE A 90 9.68 -0.09 2.89
C ILE A 90 8.97 0.82 1.90
N CYS A 91 9.32 0.69 0.61
CA CYS A 91 8.60 1.39 -0.44
C CYS A 91 7.20 0.77 -0.62
N ALA A 92 6.18 1.59 -0.39
CA ALA A 92 4.78 1.21 -0.52
C ALA A 92 4.01 2.33 -1.23
N ILE A 93 3.14 1.98 -2.18
CA ILE A 93 2.36 2.93 -2.98
C ILE A 93 0.89 2.51 -2.98
N ALA A 94 -0.01 3.42 -2.63
CA ALA A 94 -1.45 3.20 -2.69
C ALA A 94 -2.01 3.51 -4.09
N CYS A 95 -2.96 2.70 -4.53
CA CYS A 95 -3.76 2.87 -5.73
C CYS A 95 -5.24 2.81 -5.31
N CYS A 96 -5.92 3.96 -5.28
CA CYS A 96 -7.32 4.08 -4.86
C CYS A 96 -7.94 5.42 -5.27
N ASP A 97 -9.27 5.51 -5.22
CA ASP A 97 -10.05 6.70 -5.64
C ASP A 97 -9.79 7.97 -4.82
N PHE A 98 -9.08 7.87 -3.70
CA PHE A 98 -8.78 8.99 -2.80
C PHE A 98 -7.28 9.22 -2.60
N GLU A 99 -6.43 8.74 -3.51
CA GLU A 99 -4.97 8.90 -3.45
C GLU A 99 -4.52 10.35 -3.20
N ASP A 100 -5.18 11.35 -3.79
CA ASP A 100 -4.88 12.78 -3.59
C ASP A 100 -5.09 13.27 -2.15
N LYS A 101 -5.80 12.50 -1.31
CA LYS A 101 -6.03 12.80 0.11
C LYS A 101 -5.01 12.14 1.04
N LEU A 102 -4.18 11.26 0.51
CA LEU A 102 -3.16 10.54 1.26
C LEU A 102 -1.86 11.35 1.34
N PRO A 103 -1.01 11.11 2.35
CA PRO A 103 0.33 11.69 2.39
C PRO A 103 1.08 11.33 1.10
N GLU A 104 1.87 12.27 0.57
CA GLU A 104 2.62 12.08 -0.68
C GLU A 104 1.75 11.56 -1.85
N LYS A 105 0.44 11.86 -1.86
CA LYS A 105 -0.54 11.34 -2.82
C LYS A 105 -0.52 9.80 -2.92
N GLY A 106 -0.40 9.13 -1.77
CA GLY A 106 -0.29 7.67 -1.70
C GLY A 106 1.11 7.15 -2.06
N GLY A 107 2.09 8.02 -2.24
CA GLY A 107 3.46 7.68 -2.65
C GLY A 107 3.66 7.65 -4.17
N TYR A 108 2.59 7.75 -4.97
CA TYR A 108 2.71 7.77 -6.42
C TYR A 108 3.46 9.02 -6.90
N LYS A 109 4.42 8.83 -7.81
CA LYS A 109 5.33 9.88 -8.29
C LYS A 109 6.19 10.55 -7.21
N SER A 110 6.27 10.02 -5.99
CA SER A 110 7.17 10.54 -4.97
C SER A 110 8.55 9.88 -5.10
N GLU A 111 9.54 10.65 -5.56
CA GLU A 111 10.93 10.18 -5.66
C GLU A 111 11.48 9.76 -4.28
N ALA A 112 11.09 10.46 -3.21
CA ALA A 112 11.48 10.13 -1.85
C ALA A 112 11.02 8.72 -1.45
N ILE A 113 9.76 8.37 -1.78
CA ILE A 113 9.22 7.03 -1.53
C ILE A 113 9.87 5.99 -2.44
N TYR A 114 10.10 6.29 -3.71
CA TYR A 114 10.76 5.37 -4.64
C TYR A 114 12.21 5.07 -4.23
N ASN A 115 12.92 6.04 -3.67
CA ASN A 115 14.29 5.87 -3.16
C ASN A 115 14.37 4.90 -1.97
N LEU A 116 13.28 4.62 -1.26
CA LEU A 116 13.26 3.56 -0.24
C LEU A 116 13.54 2.18 -0.85
N MET A 117 13.24 1.97 -2.14
CA MET A 117 13.58 0.72 -2.82
C MET A 117 15.08 0.49 -2.96
N THR A 118 15.86 1.56 -3.17
CA THR A 118 17.30 1.46 -3.43
C THR A 118 18.10 1.33 -2.13
N MET A 119 17.51 1.69 -0.99
CA MET A 119 18.12 1.52 0.34
C MET A 119 18.06 0.08 0.88
N ASN A 120 17.28 -0.81 0.24
CA ASN A 120 17.10 -2.21 0.68
C ASN A 120 17.72 -3.26 -0.28
N ASN A 121 18.46 -2.84 -1.30
CA ASN A 121 19.18 -3.75 -2.21
C ASN A 121 20.66 -3.86 -1.85
#